data_AF-A0A4P9TB00-F1
#
_entry.id   AF-A0A4P9TB00-F1
#
_cell.length_a   1.000
_cell.length_b   1.000
_cell.length_c   1.000
_cell.angle_alpha   90.00
_cell.angle_beta   90.00
_cell.angle_gamma   90.00
#
_symmetry.space_group_name_H-M   'P 1'
#
loop_
_entity.id
_entity.type
_entity.pdbx_description
1 polymer ?
#
loop_
_entity_poly.entity_id
_entity_poly.type
_entity_poly.pdbx_seq_one_letter_code
_entity_poly.pdbx_strand_id
1 'polypeptide(L)'
;MDSIEEKRVYGDREGASTAYVTSEMGVVRVRVAGDTVGEFGLCERCHARDVAAIGDGVAIATDDDVRVRTLEGGNGTGDETFVGTGFGPAVAVGYDDRDLIAADPDGHIARRAAGTDEWTTLENGSGATVRAIDGDLVGTDDGVSRVHGGRLEHAGLTAVRDVSAAGVPLAATVDGLYKLGNGWLELLGGSFETVAADPRSEPGRLERAHAVADDACYEYPIDGEWAQSERSNDAIVGFGYGDTVYAVTADGTFLSASGGEWRTRLLGITDVTGIAVPPRGTER
;
A
#
# COMPACT_ATOMS: atom_id res chain seq x y z
N MET A 1 -0.68 9.96 -54.53
CA MET A 1 -1.13 8.68 -53.94
C MET A 1 -0.42 8.59 -52.62
N ASP A 2 -1.08 9.11 -51.58
CA ASP A 2 -0.57 9.19 -50.22
C ASP A 2 -0.62 7.79 -49.60
N SER A 3 0.54 7.17 -49.43
CA SER A 3 0.69 6.00 -48.58
C SER A 3 0.76 6.48 -47.14
N ILE A 4 -0.35 6.37 -46.42
CA ILE A 4 -0.41 6.57 -44.98
C ILE A 4 0.53 5.54 -44.34
N GLU A 5 1.61 6.01 -43.73
CA GLU A 5 2.41 5.22 -42.79
C GLU A 5 1.53 4.91 -41.57
N GLU A 6 1.08 3.67 -41.50
CA GLU A 6 0.48 3.08 -40.30
C GLU A 6 1.51 3.13 -39.17
N LYS A 7 1.37 4.13 -38.29
CA LYS A 7 2.10 4.19 -37.02
C LYS A 7 1.71 2.98 -36.19
N ARG A 8 2.64 2.02 -36.08
CA ARG A 8 2.55 0.93 -35.12
C ARG A 8 2.65 1.52 -33.71
N VAL A 9 1.49 1.76 -33.09
CA VAL A 9 1.36 2.11 -31.66
C VAL A 9 1.35 0.80 -30.86
N TYR A 10 2.49 0.16 -30.78
CA TYR A 10 2.81 -0.76 -29.69
C TYR A 10 4.23 -0.39 -29.28
N GLY A 11 4.34 0.69 -28.50
CA GLY A 11 5.56 0.93 -27.75
C GLY A 11 5.78 -0.25 -26.81
N ASP A 12 7.05 -0.63 -26.63
CA ASP A 12 7.44 -1.70 -25.73
C ASP A 12 6.73 -1.59 -24.39
N ARG A 13 6.17 -2.71 -23.93
CA ARG A 13 5.54 -2.87 -22.60
C ARG A 13 6.58 -2.98 -21.49
N GLU A 14 7.85 -2.83 -21.84
CA GLU A 14 9.02 -2.96 -20.99
C GLU A 14 9.13 -1.69 -20.12
N GLY A 15 9.10 -1.86 -18.80
CA GLY A 15 9.22 -0.74 -17.84
C GLY A 15 7.90 -0.08 -17.41
N ALA A 16 6.73 -0.66 -17.67
CA ALA A 16 5.49 -0.23 -17.01
C ALA A 16 5.34 -0.92 -15.64
N SER A 17 5.01 -0.15 -14.60
CA SER A 17 4.56 -0.67 -13.31
C SER A 17 3.06 -0.96 -13.34
N THR A 18 2.61 -1.85 -12.46
CA THR A 18 1.19 -2.11 -12.25
C THR A 18 0.84 -1.73 -10.81
N ALA A 19 -0.14 -0.85 -10.63
CA ALA A 19 -0.73 -0.56 -9.33
C ALA A 19 -2.04 -1.31 -9.17
N TYR A 20 -2.38 -1.65 -7.92
CA TYR A 20 -3.66 -2.25 -7.54
C TYR A 20 -4.35 -1.32 -6.58
N VAL A 21 -5.55 -0.88 -6.95
CA VAL A 21 -6.36 0.06 -6.16
C VAL A 21 -7.57 -0.70 -5.66
N THR A 22 -7.75 -0.75 -4.34
CA THR A 22 -8.90 -1.41 -3.70
C THR A 22 -10.01 -0.43 -3.42
N SER A 23 -11.24 -0.94 -3.45
CA SER A 23 -12.46 -0.22 -3.11
C SER A 23 -13.55 -1.20 -2.68
N GLU A 24 -14.64 -0.67 -2.17
CA GLU A 24 -15.88 -1.42 -1.92
C GLU A 24 -16.44 -2.12 -3.18
N MET A 25 -16.08 -1.68 -4.38
CA MET A 25 -16.51 -2.31 -5.64
C MET A 25 -15.57 -3.44 -6.11
N GLY A 26 -14.35 -3.47 -5.59
CA GLY A 26 -13.32 -4.46 -5.94
C GLY A 26 -11.95 -3.84 -6.21
N VAL A 27 -11.14 -4.58 -6.97
CA VAL A 27 -9.73 -4.24 -7.24
C VAL A 27 -9.57 -3.76 -8.68
N VAL A 28 -9.09 -2.53 -8.86
CA VAL A 28 -8.71 -1.99 -10.16
C VAL A 28 -7.21 -2.14 -10.36
N ARG A 29 -6.83 -2.82 -11.45
CA ARG A 29 -5.44 -2.87 -11.91
C ARG A 29 -5.18 -1.65 -12.78
N VAL A 30 -4.14 -0.88 -12.49
CA VAL A 30 -3.72 0.32 -13.24
C VAL A 30 -2.31 0.12 -13.78
N ARG A 31 -2.14 0.13 -15.10
CA ARG A 31 -0.81 0.13 -15.72
C ARG A 31 -0.30 1.56 -15.84
N VAL A 32 0.91 1.80 -15.34
CA VAL A 32 1.52 3.13 -15.30
C VAL A 32 2.97 3.07 -15.76
N ALA A 33 3.36 3.98 -16.64
CA ALA A 33 4.73 4.12 -17.13
C ALA A 33 5.22 5.53 -16.80
N GLY A 34 6.19 5.63 -15.89
CA GLY A 34 6.59 6.92 -15.32
C GLY A 34 5.40 7.63 -14.69
N ASP A 35 5.03 8.78 -15.22
CA ASP A 35 3.89 9.60 -14.79
C ASP A 35 2.62 9.41 -15.64
N THR A 36 2.62 8.47 -16.59
CA THR A 36 1.54 8.30 -17.57
C THR A 36 0.72 7.05 -17.26
N VAL A 37 -0.58 7.24 -17.00
CA VAL A 37 -1.54 6.16 -16.82
C VAL A 37 -1.94 5.60 -18.18
N GLY A 38 -1.73 4.29 -18.36
CA GLY A 38 -2.14 3.54 -19.54
C GLY A 38 -3.50 2.89 -19.36
N GLU A 39 -3.54 1.56 -19.48
CA GLU A 39 -4.77 0.77 -19.28
C GLU A 39 -5.07 0.57 -17.80
N PHE A 40 -6.34 0.69 -17.44
CA PHE A 40 -6.83 0.25 -16.15
C PHE A 40 -8.16 -0.48 -16.30
N GLY A 41 -8.46 -1.35 -15.35
CA GLY A 41 -9.72 -2.10 -15.33
C GLY A 41 -9.91 -2.89 -14.05
N LEU A 42 -11.17 -3.16 -13.73
CA LEU A 42 -11.55 -3.99 -12.60
C LEU A 42 -11.09 -5.43 -12.84
N CYS A 43 -10.17 -5.94 -12.02
CA CYS A 43 -9.64 -7.30 -12.14
C CYS A 43 -10.24 -8.27 -11.12
N GLU A 44 -10.87 -7.77 -10.05
CA GLU A 44 -11.54 -8.60 -9.04
C GLU A 44 -12.78 -7.86 -8.53
N ARG A 45 -13.90 -8.56 -8.36
CA ARG A 45 -15.15 -8.01 -7.79
C ARG A 45 -15.32 -8.54 -6.37
N CYS A 46 -15.16 -7.67 -5.38
CA CYS A 46 -15.28 -7.97 -3.95
C CYS A 46 -15.41 -6.68 -3.13
N HIS A 47 -15.73 -6.77 -1.85
CA HIS A 47 -15.60 -5.64 -0.92
C HIS A 47 -14.17 -5.61 -0.37
N ALA A 48 -13.25 -4.95 -1.07
CA ALA A 48 -11.85 -4.91 -0.71
C ALA A 48 -11.57 -3.78 0.29
N ARG A 49 -11.03 -4.16 1.46
CA ARG A 49 -10.80 -3.26 2.60
C ARG A 49 -9.36 -2.80 2.73
N ASP A 50 -8.42 -3.57 2.20
CA ASP A 50 -6.99 -3.26 2.26
C ASP A 50 -6.21 -4.04 1.18
N VAL A 51 -5.00 -3.59 0.86
CA VAL A 51 -4.11 -4.20 -0.14
C VAL A 51 -2.64 -4.06 0.23
N ALA A 52 -1.91 -5.15 0.06
CA ALA A 52 -0.45 -5.16 0.17
C ALA A 52 0.17 -5.87 -1.04
N ALA A 53 1.39 -5.49 -1.40
CA ALA A 53 2.11 -6.10 -2.50
C ALA A 53 3.60 -6.29 -2.21
N ILE A 54 4.12 -7.39 -2.74
CA ILE A 54 5.55 -7.71 -2.84
C ILE A 54 5.88 -7.98 -4.32
N GLY A 55 7.16 -8.17 -4.64
CA GLY A 55 7.62 -8.21 -6.03
C GLY A 55 6.94 -9.27 -6.91
N ASP A 56 6.46 -10.37 -6.33
CA ASP A 56 5.81 -11.49 -7.02
C ASP A 56 4.38 -11.77 -6.53
N GLY A 57 3.77 -10.87 -5.74
CA GLY A 57 2.50 -11.15 -5.09
C GLY A 57 1.70 -9.92 -4.69
N VAL A 58 0.37 -10.06 -4.70
CA VAL A 58 -0.58 -9.08 -4.16
C VAL A 58 -1.55 -9.79 -3.24
N ALA A 59 -1.79 -9.24 -2.06
CA ALA A 59 -2.83 -9.68 -1.14
C ALA A 59 -3.88 -8.58 -0.98
N ILE A 60 -5.14 -9.00 -0.82
CA ILE A 60 -6.25 -8.11 -0.45
C ILE A 60 -6.98 -8.65 0.77
N ALA A 61 -7.35 -7.76 1.68
CA ALA A 61 -8.30 -8.03 2.74
C ALA A 61 -9.72 -7.82 2.19
N THR A 62 -10.62 -8.77 2.38
CA THR A 62 -12.05 -8.60 2.03
C THR A 62 -12.95 -8.95 3.19
N ASP A 63 -14.24 -8.64 3.04
CA ASP A 63 -15.30 -9.05 3.95
C ASP A 63 -15.54 -10.56 4.07
N ASP A 64 -14.96 -11.36 3.18
CA ASP A 64 -15.15 -12.81 3.09
C ASP A 64 -13.87 -13.59 3.39
N ASP A 65 -12.74 -13.20 2.80
CA ASP A 65 -11.47 -13.90 2.92
C ASP A 65 -10.28 -12.94 2.68
N VAL A 66 -9.09 -13.33 3.12
CA VAL A 66 -7.85 -12.81 2.54
C VAL A 66 -7.65 -13.51 1.20
N ARG A 67 -7.45 -12.76 0.12
CA ARG A 67 -7.18 -13.32 -1.20
C ARG A 67 -5.82 -12.90 -1.72
N VAL A 68 -5.11 -13.81 -2.38
CA VAL A 68 -3.79 -13.56 -2.94
C VAL A 68 -3.76 -13.80 -4.44
N ARG A 69 -2.88 -13.08 -5.13
CA ARG A 69 -2.56 -13.32 -6.53
C ARG A 69 -1.06 -13.27 -6.73
N THR A 70 -0.51 -14.34 -7.30
CA THR A 70 0.88 -14.39 -7.76
C THR A 70 1.04 -13.57 -9.04
N LEU A 71 2.13 -12.81 -9.13
CA LEU A 71 2.51 -12.05 -10.33
C LEU A 71 3.59 -12.82 -11.07
N GLU A 72 3.30 -13.35 -12.26
CA GLU A 72 4.33 -13.95 -13.10
C GLU A 72 5.14 -12.85 -13.81
N GLY A 73 6.48 -13.01 -13.82
CA GLY A 73 7.44 -12.02 -14.32
C GLY A 73 7.47 -11.78 -15.83
N GLY A 74 6.35 -11.84 -16.54
CA GLY A 74 6.29 -11.44 -17.95
C GLY A 74 5.07 -11.94 -18.72
N ASN A 75 4.40 -11.02 -19.41
CA ASN A 75 3.42 -11.22 -20.51
C ASN A 75 2.37 -12.34 -20.36
N GLY A 76 1.98 -12.68 -19.13
CA GLY A 76 0.93 -13.66 -18.85
C GLY A 76 -0.42 -13.21 -19.43
N THR A 77 -0.94 -14.00 -20.37
CA THR A 77 -2.34 -13.95 -20.84
C THR A 77 -3.22 -14.95 -20.06
N GLY A 78 -2.76 -15.41 -18.90
CA GLY A 78 -3.52 -16.29 -18.02
C GLY A 78 -4.63 -15.53 -17.29
N ASP A 79 -5.67 -16.23 -16.90
CA ASP A 79 -6.75 -15.69 -16.06
C ASP A 79 -6.19 -15.53 -14.63
N GLU A 80 -5.37 -14.50 -14.44
CA GLU A 80 -4.68 -14.09 -13.22
C GLU A 80 -5.70 -13.65 -12.16
N THR A 81 -6.34 -14.63 -11.52
CA THR A 81 -7.42 -14.44 -10.55
C THR A 81 -6.90 -14.45 -9.11
N PHE A 82 -7.60 -13.74 -8.24
CA PHE A 82 -7.33 -13.81 -6.81
C PHE A 82 -7.86 -15.14 -6.25
N VAL A 83 -7.05 -15.80 -5.42
CA VAL A 83 -7.38 -17.08 -4.78
C VAL A 83 -7.52 -16.87 -3.28
N GLY A 84 -8.60 -17.39 -2.69
CA GLY A 84 -8.82 -17.37 -1.25
C GLY A 84 -7.76 -18.16 -0.50
N THR A 85 -7.45 -17.71 0.71
CA THR A 85 -6.45 -18.30 1.60
C THR A 85 -7.05 -19.05 2.78
N GLY A 86 -8.36 -18.95 2.98
CA GLY A 86 -9.06 -19.58 4.11
C GLY A 86 -8.80 -18.91 5.46
N PHE A 87 -8.34 -17.65 5.46
CA PHE A 87 -8.24 -16.83 6.67
C PHE A 87 -9.64 -16.47 7.19
N GLY A 88 -10.56 -16.16 6.27
CA GLY A 88 -11.87 -15.57 6.58
C GLY A 88 -11.85 -14.04 6.47
N PRO A 89 -12.92 -13.36 6.92
CA PRO A 89 -13.05 -11.91 6.81
C PRO A 89 -11.84 -11.18 7.38
N ALA A 90 -11.30 -10.23 6.63
CA ALA A 90 -10.14 -9.44 7.04
C ALA A 90 -10.41 -7.94 6.93
N VAL A 91 -9.62 -7.16 7.66
CA VAL A 91 -9.64 -5.69 7.62
C VAL A 91 -8.30 -5.09 7.22
N ALA A 92 -7.20 -5.81 7.46
CA ALA A 92 -5.86 -5.37 7.10
C ALA A 92 -4.99 -6.55 6.65
N VAL A 93 -4.09 -6.30 5.69
CA VAL A 93 -3.10 -7.26 5.19
C VAL A 93 -1.76 -6.56 4.99
N GLY A 94 -0.66 -7.26 5.26
CA GLY A 94 0.68 -6.76 5.03
C GLY A 94 1.68 -7.88 4.84
N TYR A 95 2.84 -7.58 4.27
CA TYR A 95 3.91 -8.55 4.09
C TYR A 95 5.11 -8.22 4.98
N ASP A 96 5.53 -9.18 5.80
CA ASP A 96 6.83 -9.20 6.47
C ASP A 96 7.78 -10.09 5.64
N ASP A 97 8.68 -9.48 4.89
CA ASP A 97 9.44 -10.10 3.79
C ASP A 97 8.52 -10.79 2.76
N ARG A 98 8.31 -12.11 2.90
CA ARG A 98 7.43 -12.91 2.02
C ARG A 98 6.25 -13.51 2.77
N ASP A 99 6.19 -13.32 4.08
CA ASP A 99 5.17 -13.89 4.92
C ASP A 99 4.01 -12.93 5.02
N LEU A 100 2.82 -13.46 4.75
CA LEU A 100 1.60 -12.66 4.73
C LEU A 100 1.06 -12.59 6.16
N ILE A 101 0.78 -11.38 6.63
CA ILE A 101 0.12 -11.12 7.90
C ILE A 101 -1.27 -10.56 7.57
N ALA A 102 -2.28 -11.02 8.30
CA ALA A 102 -3.65 -10.56 8.16
C ALA A 102 -4.29 -10.35 9.53
N ALA A 103 -5.24 -9.43 9.58
CA ALA A 103 -6.08 -9.20 10.74
C ALA A 103 -7.57 -9.25 10.38
N ASP A 104 -8.36 -9.85 11.26
CA ASP A 104 -9.83 -9.86 11.17
C ASP A 104 -10.46 -8.65 11.91
N PRO A 105 -11.77 -8.40 11.74
CA PRO A 105 -12.47 -7.32 12.45
C PRO A 105 -12.49 -7.43 13.99
N ASP A 106 -12.28 -8.63 14.55
CA ASP A 106 -12.34 -8.92 15.99
C ASP A 106 -10.94 -8.81 16.65
N GLY A 107 -9.90 -8.48 15.88
CA GLY A 107 -8.53 -8.33 16.34
C GLY A 107 -7.76 -9.65 16.44
N HIS A 108 -8.21 -10.71 15.76
CA HIS A 108 -7.36 -11.88 15.48
C HIS A 108 -6.31 -11.49 14.44
N ILE A 109 -5.06 -11.81 14.72
CA ILE A 109 -3.93 -11.57 13.82
C ILE A 109 -3.23 -12.90 13.59
N ALA A 110 -3.00 -13.26 12.33
CA ALA A 110 -2.26 -14.46 11.98
C ALA A 110 -1.25 -14.19 10.87
N ARG A 111 -0.25 -15.07 10.80
CA ARG A 111 0.78 -15.11 9.77
C ARG A 111 0.66 -16.38 8.96
N ARG A 112 0.74 -16.25 7.64
CA ARG A 112 0.89 -17.34 6.69
C ARG A 112 2.29 -17.30 6.11
N ALA A 113 3.09 -18.31 6.42
CA ALA A 113 4.46 -18.39 5.94
C ALA A 113 4.51 -18.63 4.42
N ALA A 114 5.50 -18.03 3.75
CA ALA A 114 5.66 -18.18 2.31
C ALA A 114 5.76 -19.66 1.90
N GLY A 115 4.96 -20.05 0.90
CA GLY A 115 4.92 -21.42 0.40
C GLY A 115 4.09 -22.39 1.24
N THR A 116 3.31 -21.90 2.20
CA THR A 116 2.38 -22.68 3.01
C THR A 116 0.95 -22.16 2.85
N ASP A 117 -0.05 -23.02 3.13
CA ASP A 117 -1.46 -22.64 3.20
C ASP A 117 -1.95 -22.51 4.65
N GLU A 118 -1.07 -22.70 5.63
CA GLU A 118 -1.41 -22.72 7.05
C GLU A 118 -1.23 -21.35 7.70
N TRP A 119 -2.24 -20.95 8.46
CA TRP A 119 -2.21 -19.74 9.27
C TRP A 119 -1.75 -20.05 10.70
N THR A 120 -0.69 -19.38 11.14
CA THR A 120 -0.23 -19.40 12.53
C THR A 120 -0.74 -18.16 13.24
N THR A 121 -1.54 -18.36 14.28
CA THR A 121 -2.08 -17.25 15.09
C THR A 121 -0.97 -16.54 15.87
N LEU A 122 -0.94 -15.21 15.76
CA LEU A 122 -0.04 -14.32 16.51
C LEU A 122 -0.75 -13.66 17.70
N GLU A 123 -2.02 -13.29 17.51
CA GLU A 123 -2.91 -12.69 18.52
C GLU A 123 -4.33 -13.22 18.29
N ASN A 124 -5.06 -13.48 19.37
CA ASN A 124 -6.40 -14.09 19.27
C ASN A 124 -7.44 -13.22 19.97
N GLY A 125 -7.71 -12.05 19.37
CA GLY A 125 -8.72 -11.11 19.85
C GLY A 125 -8.22 -10.23 21.00
N SER A 126 -7.42 -9.23 20.66
CA SER A 126 -6.95 -8.23 21.63
C SER A 126 -8.05 -7.26 22.10
N GLY A 127 -9.13 -7.14 21.32
CA GLY A 127 -10.15 -6.11 21.46
C GLY A 127 -9.75 -4.75 20.85
N ALA A 128 -8.49 -4.61 20.41
CA ALA A 128 -8.02 -3.45 19.67
C ALA A 128 -8.42 -3.55 18.21
N THR A 129 -8.83 -2.42 17.63
CA THR A 129 -9.16 -2.33 16.21
C THR A 129 -7.87 -2.23 15.40
N VAL A 130 -7.55 -3.24 14.59
CA VAL A 130 -6.42 -3.18 13.64
C VAL A 130 -6.76 -2.21 12.51
N ARG A 131 -5.82 -1.30 12.21
CA ARG A 131 -5.96 -0.24 11.21
C ARG A 131 -5.06 -0.43 10.01
N ALA A 132 -3.82 -0.89 10.21
CA ALA A 132 -2.85 -1.05 9.14
C ALA A 132 -1.81 -2.11 9.51
N ILE A 133 -1.26 -2.78 8.49
CA ILE A 133 -0.16 -3.72 8.60
C ILE A 133 0.84 -3.43 7.48
N ASP A 134 2.09 -3.13 7.83
CA ASP A 134 3.18 -2.99 6.86
C ASP A 134 4.47 -3.55 7.47
N GLY A 135 5.17 -4.41 6.73
CA GLY A 135 6.32 -5.15 7.26
C GLY A 135 5.95 -5.94 8.52
N ASP A 136 6.77 -5.74 9.55
CA ASP A 136 6.55 -6.32 10.87
C ASP A 136 5.64 -5.46 11.77
N LEU A 137 5.13 -4.32 11.30
CA LEU A 137 4.32 -3.40 12.10
C LEU A 137 2.83 -3.73 11.99
N VAL A 138 2.15 -3.66 13.14
CA VAL A 138 0.69 -3.68 13.24
C VAL A 138 0.24 -2.42 13.97
N GLY A 139 -0.47 -1.54 13.28
CA GLY A 139 -1.08 -0.33 13.85
C GLY A 139 -2.50 -0.61 14.33
N THR A 140 -2.80 -0.25 15.58
CA THR A 140 -4.13 -0.36 16.18
C THR A 140 -4.53 0.93 16.90
N ASP A 141 -5.80 1.03 17.27
CA ASP A 141 -6.28 2.10 18.16
C ASP A 141 -5.61 2.10 19.55
N ASP A 142 -5.02 0.98 19.97
CA ASP A 142 -4.24 0.86 21.21
C ASP A 142 -2.73 1.12 21.03
N GLY A 143 -2.24 1.29 19.80
CA GLY A 143 -0.84 1.63 19.52
C GLY A 143 -0.21 0.81 18.40
N VAL A 144 1.12 0.82 18.32
CA VAL A 144 1.89 -0.02 17.39
C VAL A 144 2.33 -1.28 18.11
N SER A 145 2.23 -2.42 17.44
CA SER A 145 2.88 -3.67 17.84
C SER A 145 3.79 -4.17 16.73
N ARG A 146 4.78 -5.01 17.07
CA ARG A 146 5.72 -5.62 16.13
C ARG A 146 5.62 -7.13 16.14
N VAL A 147 5.64 -7.73 14.96
CA VAL A 147 5.77 -9.18 14.79
C VAL A 147 7.23 -9.56 14.92
N HIS A 148 7.59 -10.26 15.99
CA HIS A 148 8.96 -10.70 16.22
C HIS A 148 8.98 -12.10 16.81
N GLY A 149 9.79 -13.00 16.26
CA GLY A 149 9.96 -14.35 16.82
C GLY A 149 8.65 -15.14 16.95
N GLY A 150 7.70 -14.95 16.03
CA GLY A 150 6.42 -15.66 16.01
C GLY A 150 5.38 -15.15 17.02
N ARG A 151 5.56 -13.95 17.56
CA ARG A 151 4.63 -13.30 18.50
C ARG A 151 4.46 -11.83 18.15
N LEU A 152 3.40 -11.23 18.69
CA LEU A 152 3.13 -9.81 18.63
C LEU A 152 3.62 -9.13 19.91
N GLU A 153 4.46 -8.10 19.79
CA GLU A 153 5.01 -7.35 20.93
C GLU A 153 4.64 -5.87 20.83
N HIS A 154 3.98 -5.33 21.86
CA HIS A 154 3.59 -3.92 21.88
C HIS A 154 4.81 -2.99 21.87
N ALA A 155 4.78 -1.99 21.00
CA ALA A 155 5.89 -1.09 20.68
C ALA A 155 5.61 0.40 20.99
N GLY A 156 4.49 0.71 21.65
CA GLY A 156 4.14 2.05 22.10
C GLY A 156 3.18 2.79 21.17
N LEU A 157 3.04 4.10 21.39
CA LEU A 157 1.97 4.95 20.81
C LEU A 157 0.56 4.49 21.22
N THR A 158 -0.43 5.26 20.79
CA THR A 158 -1.86 5.01 20.93
C THR A 158 -2.57 5.63 19.73
N ALA A 159 -3.80 5.20 19.44
CA ALA A 159 -4.65 5.77 18.40
C ALA A 159 -3.94 5.86 17.03
N VAL A 160 -3.26 4.78 16.64
CA VAL A 160 -2.56 4.67 15.36
C VAL A 160 -3.60 4.46 14.27
N ARG A 161 -3.41 5.14 13.14
CA ARG A 161 -4.29 5.06 11.97
C ARG A 161 -3.61 4.37 10.80
N ASP A 162 -2.31 4.56 10.65
CA ASP A 162 -1.53 3.95 9.57
C ASP A 162 -0.06 3.79 9.98
N VAL A 163 0.65 2.85 9.35
CA VAL A 163 2.06 2.54 9.62
C VAL A 163 2.81 2.30 8.32
N SER A 164 4.11 2.60 8.31
CA SER A 164 4.99 2.18 7.21
C SER A 164 6.32 1.68 7.74
N ALA A 165 6.75 0.50 7.32
CA ALA A 165 7.97 -0.14 7.81
C ALA A 165 9.23 0.21 7.00
N ALA A 166 9.08 0.63 5.74
CA ALA A 166 10.21 0.81 4.83
C ALA A 166 11.18 1.91 5.30
N GLY A 167 12.47 1.59 5.28
CA GLY A 167 13.55 2.49 5.69
C GLY A 167 13.58 2.77 7.19
N VAL A 168 12.86 3.81 7.62
CA VAL A 168 12.67 4.15 9.04
C VAL A 168 11.19 3.96 9.36
N PRO A 169 10.81 3.10 10.31
CA PRO A 169 9.40 2.87 10.63
C PRO A 169 8.69 4.17 10.99
N LEU A 170 7.53 4.40 10.36
CA LEU A 170 6.66 5.54 10.55
C LEU A 170 5.30 5.12 11.10
N ALA A 171 4.66 6.00 11.86
CA ALA A 171 3.29 5.82 12.33
C ALA A 171 2.52 7.15 12.24
N ALA A 172 1.37 7.10 11.60
CA ALA A 172 0.36 8.16 11.61
C ALA A 172 -0.63 7.91 12.75
N THR A 173 -0.93 8.96 13.53
CA THR A 173 -1.84 8.88 14.67
C THR A 173 -2.77 10.08 14.69
N VAL A 174 -3.73 10.08 15.62
CA VAL A 174 -4.59 11.25 15.88
C VAL A 174 -3.84 12.48 16.40
N ASP A 175 -2.64 12.30 16.96
CA ASP A 175 -1.87 13.37 17.63
C ASP A 175 -0.64 13.82 16.83
N GLY A 176 -0.11 12.97 15.97
CA GLY A 176 1.06 13.31 15.14
C GLY A 176 1.53 12.21 14.20
N LEU A 177 2.53 12.57 13.40
CA LEU A 177 3.37 11.68 12.62
C LEU A 177 4.65 11.38 13.40
N TYR A 178 4.97 10.10 13.57
CA TYR A 178 6.10 9.64 14.36
C TYR A 178 7.05 8.79 13.54
N LYS A 179 8.34 8.79 13.91
CA LYS A 179 9.33 7.82 13.45
C LYS A 179 9.90 6.99 14.59
N LEU A 180 10.26 5.74 14.31
CA LEU A 180 10.92 4.86 15.28
C LEU A 180 12.44 5.02 15.23
N GLY A 181 13.03 5.40 16.37
CA GLY A 181 14.48 5.36 16.63
C GLY A 181 14.77 4.53 17.89
N ASN A 182 15.29 5.17 18.95
CA ASN A 182 15.38 4.56 20.29
C ASN A 182 14.04 4.59 21.06
N GLY A 183 12.93 4.62 20.31
CA GLY A 183 11.60 5.02 20.75
C GLY A 183 10.93 5.88 19.68
N TRP A 184 9.63 6.12 19.81
CA TRP A 184 8.88 6.97 18.88
C TRP A 184 9.22 8.44 19.11
N LEU A 185 9.63 9.10 18.03
CA LEU A 185 9.96 10.52 17.98
C LEU A 185 8.95 11.23 17.08
N GLU A 186 8.30 12.26 17.61
CA GLU A 186 7.39 13.10 16.83
C GLU A 186 8.16 13.85 15.74
N LEU A 187 7.64 13.77 14.52
CA LEU A 187 8.13 14.51 13.35
C LEU A 187 7.28 15.77 13.13
N LEU A 188 5.97 15.60 13.17
CA LEU A 188 4.97 16.64 12.99
C LEU A 188 3.80 16.37 13.94
N GLY A 189 3.29 17.41 14.61
CA GLY A 189 2.04 17.33 15.36
C GLY A 189 0.83 17.53 14.46
N GLY A 190 -0.32 16.96 14.85
CA GLY A 190 -1.58 17.03 14.10
C GLY A 190 -2.18 15.65 13.86
N SER A 191 -3.43 15.62 13.40
CA SER A 191 -4.11 14.36 13.06
C SER A 191 -3.63 13.88 11.70
N PHE A 192 -2.95 12.73 11.64
CA PHE A 192 -2.52 12.11 10.38
C PHE A 192 -3.32 10.83 10.10
N GLU A 193 -3.84 10.69 8.89
CA GLU A 193 -4.64 9.54 8.46
C GLU A 193 -3.82 8.47 7.74
N THR A 194 -2.84 8.88 6.92
CA THR A 194 -2.10 7.99 6.02
C THR A 194 -0.61 8.29 6.11
N VAL A 195 0.23 7.25 6.06
CA VAL A 195 1.68 7.37 5.92
C VAL A 195 2.25 6.23 5.10
N ALA A 196 3.14 6.54 4.15
CA ALA A 196 3.85 5.52 3.38
C ALA A 196 5.26 5.98 3.05
N ALA A 197 6.22 5.06 3.12
CA ALA A 197 7.59 5.25 2.66
C ALA A 197 7.88 4.42 1.41
N ASP A 198 8.81 4.89 0.58
CA ASP A 198 9.26 4.18 -0.62
C ASP A 198 9.88 2.84 -0.21
N PRO A 199 9.42 1.69 -0.74
CA PRO A 199 9.99 0.38 -0.44
C PRO A 199 11.47 0.23 -0.82
N ARG A 200 12.02 1.14 -1.64
CA ARG A 200 13.46 1.21 -1.95
C ARG A 200 14.30 1.85 -0.83
N SER A 201 13.66 2.36 0.21
CA SER A 201 14.33 2.96 1.36
C SER A 201 15.17 1.93 2.12
N GLU A 202 16.45 2.23 2.32
CA GLU A 202 17.38 1.37 3.06
C GLU A 202 17.12 1.45 4.57
N PRO A 203 17.33 0.37 5.35
CA PRO A 203 17.14 0.40 6.80
C PRO A 203 17.86 1.57 7.48
N GLY A 204 17.10 2.41 8.18
CA GLY A 204 17.60 3.61 8.86
C GLY A 204 17.61 4.89 8.01
N ARG A 205 17.20 4.85 6.74
CA ARG A 205 17.14 6.02 5.85
C ARG A 205 15.87 6.01 5.00
N LEU A 206 15.22 7.16 4.87
CA LEU A 206 14.07 7.35 3.97
C LEU A 206 14.56 7.88 2.62
N GLU A 207 14.10 7.26 1.54
CA GLU A 207 14.32 7.76 0.17
C GLU A 207 13.23 8.78 -0.22
N ARG A 208 11.97 8.37 -0.14
CA ARG A 208 10.79 9.23 -0.29
C ARG A 208 9.75 8.78 0.72
N ALA A 209 9.03 9.70 1.33
CA ALA A 209 7.87 9.37 2.15
C ALA A 209 6.79 10.42 2.00
N HIS A 210 5.54 10.02 2.23
CA HIS A 210 4.39 10.91 2.20
C HIS A 210 3.47 10.62 3.36
N ALA A 211 2.79 11.65 3.84
CA ALA A 211 1.79 11.55 4.88
C ALA A 211 0.65 12.51 4.61
N VAL A 212 -0.55 12.18 5.12
CA VAL A 212 -1.75 13.01 4.95
C VAL A 212 -2.28 13.38 6.33
N ALA A 213 -2.58 14.66 6.49
CA ALA A 213 -3.31 15.20 7.63
C ALA A 213 -4.46 16.07 7.11
N ASP A 214 -5.69 15.64 7.30
CA ASP A 214 -6.89 16.23 6.69
C ASP A 214 -6.73 16.33 5.16
N ASP A 215 -6.85 17.53 4.59
CA ASP A 215 -6.66 17.80 3.15
C ASP A 215 -5.19 18.16 2.80
N ALA A 216 -4.28 18.12 3.77
CA ALA A 216 -2.87 18.47 3.56
C ALA A 216 -2.01 17.23 3.32
N CYS A 217 -1.30 17.23 2.20
CA CYS A 217 -0.26 16.25 1.90
C CYS A 217 1.11 16.79 2.35
N TYR A 218 1.89 15.97 3.03
CA TYR A 218 3.26 16.22 3.42
C TYR A 218 4.19 15.28 2.67
N GLU A 219 5.34 15.79 2.25
CA GLU A 219 6.38 15.04 1.55
C GLU A 219 7.70 15.10 2.30
N TYR A 220 8.41 13.97 2.28
CA TYR A 220 9.80 13.85 2.65
C TYR A 220 10.60 13.54 1.37
N PRO A 221 11.41 14.48 0.86
CA PRO A 221 12.32 14.20 -0.24
C PRO A 221 13.57 13.46 0.25
N ILE A 222 14.32 12.87 -0.68
CA ILE A 222 15.58 12.18 -0.39
C ILE A 222 16.52 13.08 0.42
N ASP A 223 17.00 12.58 1.55
CA ASP A 223 17.85 13.31 2.51
C ASP A 223 17.30 14.70 2.92
N GLY A 224 15.98 14.84 2.93
CA GLY A 224 15.29 16.09 3.19
C GLY A 224 14.72 16.23 4.59
N GLU A 225 13.79 17.17 4.70
CA GLU A 225 12.94 17.37 5.87
C GLU A 225 11.48 17.29 5.42
N TRP A 226 10.61 16.92 6.33
CA TRP A 226 9.18 16.91 6.06
C TRP A 226 8.68 18.33 5.79
N ALA A 227 7.97 18.51 4.68
CA ALA A 227 7.33 19.76 4.31
C ALA A 227 5.95 19.51 3.73
N GLN A 228 5.04 20.48 3.86
CA GLN A 228 3.76 20.41 3.18
C GLN A 228 4.00 20.51 1.66
N SER A 229 3.42 19.58 0.91
CA SER A 229 3.50 19.54 -0.55
C SER A 229 2.68 20.67 -1.16
N GLU A 230 3.24 21.34 -2.17
CA GLU A 230 2.52 22.36 -2.96
C GLU A 230 1.51 21.75 -3.94
N ARG A 231 1.57 20.42 -4.16
CA ARG A 231 0.61 19.72 -5.01
C ARG A 231 -0.75 19.73 -4.32
N SER A 232 -1.67 20.55 -4.82
CA SER A 232 -3.07 20.58 -4.36
C SER A 232 -3.66 19.17 -4.37
N ASN A 233 -4.37 18.77 -3.31
CA ASN A 233 -5.13 17.54 -3.39
C ASN A 233 -6.40 17.54 -2.56
N ASP A 234 -7.35 16.77 -3.08
CA ASP A 234 -8.49 16.23 -2.36
C ASP A 234 -8.03 15.01 -1.52
N ALA A 235 -8.92 14.49 -0.67
CA ALA A 235 -8.67 13.43 0.32
C ALA A 235 -7.92 12.19 -0.22
N ILE A 236 -6.58 12.23 -0.19
CA ILE A 236 -5.69 11.09 -0.48
C ILE A 236 -5.88 10.04 0.62
N VAL A 237 -6.00 8.79 0.22
CA VAL A 237 -6.13 7.65 1.14
C VAL A 237 -4.97 6.67 1.07
N GLY A 238 -4.05 6.83 0.10
CA GLY A 238 -2.90 5.94 -0.02
C GLY A 238 -1.88 6.40 -1.04
N PHE A 239 -0.63 5.93 -0.86
CA PHE A 239 0.49 6.18 -1.77
C PHE A 239 1.13 4.87 -2.22
N GLY A 240 1.63 4.87 -3.47
CA GLY A 240 2.42 3.78 -4.02
C GLY A 240 3.66 4.32 -4.74
N TYR A 241 4.72 3.53 -4.78
CA TYR A 241 6.02 4.00 -5.28
C TYR A 241 6.51 3.17 -6.48
N GLY A 242 6.87 3.87 -7.55
CA GLY A 242 7.54 3.31 -8.71
C GLY A 242 8.63 4.25 -9.23
N ASP A 243 8.62 4.51 -10.53
CA ASP A 243 9.53 5.50 -11.14
C ASP A 243 9.22 6.92 -10.61
N THR A 244 7.96 7.19 -10.26
CA THR A 244 7.49 8.38 -9.53
C THR A 244 6.63 7.95 -8.34
N VAL A 245 6.10 8.91 -7.58
CA VAL A 245 5.08 8.65 -6.56
C VAL A 245 3.69 8.62 -7.22
N TYR A 246 2.90 7.65 -6.80
CA TYR A 246 1.50 7.50 -7.12
C TYR A 246 0.66 7.70 -5.87
N ALA A 247 -0.55 8.22 -6.03
CA ALA A 247 -1.52 8.33 -4.95
C ALA A 247 -2.93 8.02 -5.46
N VAL A 248 -3.83 7.73 -4.55
CA VAL A 248 -5.26 7.57 -4.83
C VAL A 248 -6.08 8.37 -3.84
N THR A 249 -7.17 8.95 -4.31
CA THR A 249 -8.15 9.65 -3.48
C THR A 249 -9.33 8.75 -3.18
N ALA A 250 -10.05 9.05 -2.09
CA ALA A 250 -11.26 8.32 -1.69
C ALA A 250 -12.32 8.25 -2.81
N ASP A 251 -12.35 9.24 -3.70
CA ASP A 251 -13.31 9.37 -4.81
C ASP A 251 -12.90 8.63 -6.09
N GLY A 252 -11.80 7.88 -6.07
CA GLY A 252 -11.37 7.06 -7.21
C GLY A 252 -10.52 7.79 -8.25
N THR A 253 -9.85 8.87 -7.86
CA THR A 253 -8.86 9.53 -8.73
C THR A 253 -7.47 8.93 -8.48
N PHE A 254 -6.87 8.38 -9.53
CA PHE A 254 -5.45 7.99 -9.54
C PHE A 254 -4.58 9.19 -9.87
N LEU A 255 -3.49 9.35 -9.13
CA LEU A 255 -2.59 10.50 -9.21
C LEU A 255 -1.17 10.01 -9.48
N SER A 256 -0.47 10.66 -10.41
CA SER A 256 0.95 10.43 -10.67
C SER A 256 1.71 11.75 -10.63
N ALA A 257 2.79 11.80 -9.85
CA ALA A 257 3.58 13.03 -9.75
C ALA A 257 4.33 13.30 -11.07
N SER A 258 4.17 14.51 -11.60
CA SER A 258 4.74 14.97 -12.86
C SER A 258 5.13 16.44 -12.75
N GLY A 259 6.40 16.78 -12.92
CA GLY A 259 6.84 18.18 -13.08
C GLY A 259 6.45 19.14 -11.95
N GLY A 260 6.25 18.65 -10.71
CA GLY A 260 5.81 19.46 -9.58
C GLY A 260 4.30 19.48 -9.32
N GLU A 261 3.50 18.80 -10.14
CA GLU A 261 2.04 18.71 -10.02
C GLU A 261 1.57 17.25 -10.01
N TRP A 262 0.28 17.03 -9.74
CA TRP A 262 -0.38 15.74 -9.95
C TRP A 262 -0.99 15.66 -11.35
N ARG A 263 -0.66 14.61 -12.10
CA ARG A 263 -1.50 14.16 -13.22
C ARG A 263 -2.60 13.26 -12.69
N THR A 264 -3.83 13.53 -13.09
CA THR A 264 -5.03 12.87 -12.55
C THR A 264 -5.66 11.93 -13.57
N ARG A 265 -6.24 10.83 -13.10
CA ARG A 265 -7.06 9.92 -13.90
C ARG A 265 -8.18 9.30 -13.07
N LEU A 266 -9.44 9.56 -13.44
CA LEU A 266 -10.60 8.90 -12.84
C LEU A 266 -10.63 7.42 -13.20
N LEU A 267 -10.76 6.55 -12.20
CA LEU A 267 -10.81 5.10 -12.35
C LEU A 267 -12.24 4.55 -12.49
N GLY A 268 -13.26 5.35 -12.16
CA GLY A 268 -14.66 4.92 -12.23
C GLY A 268 -15.08 4.02 -11.07
N ILE A 269 -14.42 4.15 -9.92
CA ILE A 269 -14.75 3.54 -8.63
C ILE A 269 -14.89 4.65 -7.59
N THR A 270 -15.52 4.37 -6.45
CA THR A 270 -15.57 5.24 -5.27
C THR A 270 -15.21 4.41 -4.04
N ASP A 271 -15.10 5.06 -2.89
CA ASP A 271 -14.85 4.39 -1.61
C ASP A 271 -13.53 3.58 -1.69
N VAL A 272 -12.49 4.24 -2.21
CA VAL A 272 -11.15 3.67 -2.33
C VAL A 272 -10.59 3.42 -0.94
N THR A 273 -10.04 2.23 -0.74
CA THR A 273 -9.51 1.77 0.56
C THR A 273 -7.99 1.68 0.58
N GLY A 274 -7.32 1.62 -0.57
CA GLY A 274 -5.87 1.54 -0.60
C GLY A 274 -5.28 1.43 -2.01
N ILE A 275 -3.96 1.53 -2.08
CA ILE A 275 -3.16 1.29 -3.28
C ILE A 275 -1.92 0.49 -2.90
N ALA A 276 -1.59 -0.51 -3.71
CA ALA A 276 -0.29 -1.18 -3.64
C ALA A 276 0.39 -1.21 -5.01
N VAL A 277 1.71 -0.99 -5.02
CA VAL A 277 2.55 -1.08 -6.20
C VAL A 277 3.64 -2.10 -5.91
N PRO A 278 3.57 -3.31 -6.49
CA PRO A 278 4.63 -4.31 -6.38
C PRO A 278 5.97 -3.68 -6.76
N PRO A 279 7.00 -3.80 -5.90
CA PRO A 279 8.34 -3.35 -6.26
C PRO A 279 8.81 -4.15 -7.48
N ARG A 280 9.42 -3.49 -8.45
CA ARG A 280 10.03 -4.19 -9.58
C ARG A 280 11.15 -5.08 -9.03
N GLY A 281 11.14 -6.37 -9.41
CA GLY A 281 12.28 -7.24 -9.17
C GLY A 281 13.54 -6.57 -9.73
N THR A 282 14.58 -6.47 -8.92
CA THR A 282 15.88 -6.05 -9.42
C THR A 282 16.33 -7.13 -10.39
N GLU A 283 16.56 -6.79 -11.66
CA GLU A 283 17.32 -7.65 -12.56
C GLU A 283 18.65 -7.94 -11.86
N ARG A 284 18.87 -9.21 -11.47
CA ARG A 284 20.13 -9.66 -10.86
C ARG A 284 21.17 -9.94 -11.92
#